data_AF-A0A9D1YZV1-F1
#
_entry.id   AF-A0A9D1YZV1-F1
#
_cell.length_a   1.000
_cell.length_b   1.000
_cell.length_c   1.000
_cell.angle_alpha   90.00
_cell.angle_beta   90.00
_cell.angle_gamma   90.00
#
_symmetry.space_group_name_H-M   'P 1'
#
loop_
_entity.id
_entity.type
_entity.pdbx_description
1 polymer ?
#
loop_
_entity_poly.entity_id
_entity_poly.type
_entity_poly.pdbx_seq_one_letter_code
_entity_poly.pdbx_strand_id
1 'polypeptide(L)'
;MNGWFLAAGSLLLAAFFVHSFAGNRLYSAARPAPPNRAARPARSDRSASRAYDAWLMGRCGMQMIGADLLLAAGFLLASGAGVLPRSRSLELFLLLTYGGWTAGWLLSLAAERSEVRHYWRLRQWMLFGVVAVLVGIGLFR
;
A
#
# COMPACT_ATOMS: atom_id res chain seq x y z
N MET A 1 -3.55 -26.70 6.88
CA MET A 1 -3.59 -25.24 7.13
C MET A 1 -2.17 -24.71 7.02
N ASN A 2 -1.95 -23.58 6.33
CA ASN A 2 -0.64 -22.96 6.16
C ASN A 2 -0.53 -21.74 7.10
N GLY A 3 0.14 -21.92 8.24
CA GLY A 3 0.29 -20.87 9.25
C GLY A 3 1.03 -19.62 8.75
N TRP A 4 1.92 -19.77 7.77
CA TRP A 4 2.67 -18.65 7.19
C TRP A 4 1.78 -17.74 6.35
N PHE A 5 0.87 -18.34 5.57
CA PHE A 5 -0.12 -17.58 4.79
C PHE A 5 -1.14 -16.90 5.69
N LEU A 6 -1.56 -17.57 6.77
CA LEU A 6 -2.43 -16.95 7.77
C LEU A 6 -1.75 -15.73 8.40
N ALA A 7 -0.49 -15.85 8.82
CA ALA A 7 0.26 -14.74 9.38
C ALA A 7 0.42 -13.58 8.37
N ALA A 8 0.81 -13.88 7.13
CA ALA A 8 0.96 -12.88 6.07
C ALA A 8 -0.36 -12.17 5.77
N GLY A 9 -1.45 -12.92 5.64
CA GLY A 9 -2.80 -12.38 5.40
C GLY A 9 -3.30 -11.53 6.57
N SER A 10 -3.06 -11.94 7.81
CA SER A 10 -3.41 -11.15 9.00
C SER A 10 -2.64 -9.83 9.06
N LEU A 11 -1.35 -9.83 8.71
CA LEU A 11 -0.54 -8.61 8.64
C LEU A 11 -1.08 -7.63 7.59
N LEU A 12 -1.42 -8.14 6.40
CA LEU A 12 -2.00 -7.32 5.34
C LEU A 12 -3.38 -6.79 5.70
N LEU A 13 -4.20 -7.58 6.40
CA LEU A 13 -5.50 -7.13 6.88
C LEU A 13 -5.37 -6.04 7.95
N ALA A 14 -4.44 -6.18 8.88
CA ALA A 14 -4.13 -5.12 9.85
C ALA A 14 -3.62 -3.85 9.14
N ALA A 15 -2.73 -4.01 8.16
CA ALA A 15 -2.23 -2.91 7.34
C ALA A 15 -3.35 -2.21 6.57
N PHE A 16 -4.30 -2.96 6.00
CA PHE A 16 -5.49 -2.42 5.36
C PHE A 16 -6.29 -1.50 6.30
N PHE A 17 -6.52 -1.90 7.55
CA PHE A 17 -7.23 -1.06 8.51
C PHE A 17 -6.44 0.19 8.89
N VAL A 18 -5.14 0.05 9.18
CA VAL A 18 -4.28 1.20 9.47
C VAL A 18 -4.26 2.17 8.29
N HIS A 19 -4.09 1.66 7.08
CA HIS A 19 -4.08 2.43 5.85
C HIS A 19 -5.42 3.12 5.60
N SER A 20 -6.54 2.42 5.78
CA SER A 20 -7.89 2.96 5.59
C SER A 20 -8.23 4.04 6.61
N PHE A 21 -7.93 3.83 7.90
CA PHE A 21 -8.30 4.77 8.95
C PHE A 21 -7.27 5.88 9.16
N ALA A 22 -6.00 5.52 9.38
CA ALA A 22 -4.95 6.50 9.60
C ALA A 22 -4.63 7.27 8.30
N GLY A 23 -4.60 6.59 7.16
CA GLY A 23 -4.41 7.22 5.86
C GLY A 23 -5.55 8.18 5.52
N ASN A 24 -6.81 7.80 5.74
CA ASN A 24 -7.93 8.71 5.50
C ASN A 24 -7.93 9.92 6.46
N ARG A 25 -7.51 9.75 7.72
CA ARG A 25 -7.30 10.88 8.65
C ARG A 25 -6.20 11.83 8.15
N LEU A 26 -5.07 11.30 7.70
CA LEU A 26 -3.96 12.07 7.13
C LEU A 26 -4.39 12.88 5.90
N TYR A 27 -5.07 12.24 4.94
CA TYR A 27 -5.53 12.93 3.73
C TYR A 27 -6.62 13.96 4.05
N SER A 28 -7.55 13.67 4.96
CA SER A 28 -8.55 14.65 5.40
C SER A 28 -7.91 15.87 6.04
N ALA A 29 -6.87 15.70 6.86
CA ALA A 29 -6.12 16.81 7.47
C ALA A 29 -5.32 17.62 6.43
N ALA A 30 -4.84 16.97 5.37
CA ALA A 30 -4.09 17.61 4.29
C ALA A 30 -4.95 18.20 3.16
N ARG A 31 -6.28 18.27 3.34
CA ARG A 31 -7.21 18.73 2.29
C ARG A 31 -6.95 20.20 1.95
N PRO A 32 -6.63 20.54 0.69
CA PRO A 32 -6.51 21.93 0.25
C PRO A 32 -7.85 22.68 0.33
N ALA A 33 -7.79 24.00 0.52
CA ALA A 33 -8.98 24.85 0.45
C ALA A 33 -9.67 24.68 -0.92
N PRO A 34 -11.01 24.59 -0.95
CA PRO A 34 -11.74 24.44 -2.21
C PRO A 34 -11.50 25.66 -3.11
N PRO A 35 -11.29 25.47 -4.43
CA PRO A 35 -11.11 26.59 -5.35
C PRO A 35 -12.38 27.46 -5.38
N ASN A 36 -12.22 28.78 -5.44
CA ASN A 36 -13.35 29.70 -5.52
C ASN A 36 -13.99 29.60 -6.91
N ARG A 37 -15.17 28.94 -6.99
CA ARG A 37 -15.88 28.68 -8.26
C ARG A 37 -16.74 29.86 -8.73
N ALA A 38 -16.96 30.88 -7.90
CA ALA A 38 -17.88 31.99 -8.19
C ALA A 38 -17.20 33.19 -8.89
N ALA A 39 -15.87 33.21 -8.99
CA ALA A 39 -15.09 34.31 -9.57
C ALA A 39 -14.37 33.89 -10.86
N ARG A 40 -14.08 34.86 -11.73
CA ARG A 40 -13.26 34.65 -12.95
C ARG A 40 -11.87 34.13 -12.52
N PRO A 41 -11.37 33.02 -13.09
CA PRO A 41 -10.23 32.30 -12.52
C PRO A 41 -8.94 33.13 -12.56
N ALA A 42 -8.49 33.58 -11.39
CA ALA A 42 -7.19 34.19 -11.20
C ALA A 42 -6.08 33.13 -11.31
N ARG A 43 -4.82 33.56 -11.43
CA ARG A 43 -3.66 32.66 -11.49
C ARG A 43 -3.53 31.81 -10.20
N SER A 44 -3.93 32.39 -9.06
CA SER A 44 -4.05 31.72 -7.76
C SER A 44 -5.11 30.62 -7.75
N ASP A 45 -6.29 30.84 -8.35
CA ASP A 45 -7.36 29.82 -8.41
C ASP A 45 -6.94 28.60 -9.22
N ARG A 46 -6.16 28.80 -10.30
CA ARG A 46 -5.58 27.69 -11.08
C ARG A 46 -4.56 26.86 -10.30
N SER A 47 -3.83 27.47 -9.36
CA SER A 47 -2.89 26.74 -8.48
C SER A 47 -3.63 25.97 -7.38
N ALA A 48 -4.68 26.56 -6.79
CA ALA A 48 -5.54 25.90 -5.82
C ALA A 48 -6.28 24.70 -6.43
N SER A 49 -6.80 24.84 -7.66
CA SER A 49 -7.41 23.73 -8.39
C SER A 49 -6.43 22.58 -8.61
N ARG A 50 -5.21 22.87 -9.09
CA ARG A 50 -4.18 21.83 -9.30
C ARG A 50 -3.78 21.12 -8.00
N ALA A 51 -3.67 21.85 -6.90
CA ALA A 51 -3.38 21.24 -5.60
C ALA A 51 -4.53 20.34 -5.13
N TYR A 52 -5.78 20.76 -5.34
CA TYR A 52 -6.97 19.96 -5.05
C TYR A 52 -7.04 18.69 -5.91
N ASP A 53 -6.74 18.79 -7.20
CA ASP A 53 -6.70 17.65 -8.13
C ASP A 53 -5.61 16.65 -7.75
N ALA A 54 -4.40 17.13 -7.41
CA ALA A 54 -3.31 16.28 -6.92
C ALA A 54 -3.68 15.58 -5.60
N TRP A 55 -4.37 16.28 -4.70
CA TRP A 55 -4.88 15.70 -3.45
C TRP A 55 -5.92 14.61 -3.71
N LEU A 56 -6.88 14.84 -4.62
CA LEU A 56 -7.86 13.82 -5.03
C LEU A 56 -7.19 12.61 -5.66
N MET A 57 -6.19 12.81 -6.52
CA MET A 57 -5.42 11.74 -7.13
C MET A 57 -4.68 10.92 -6.07
N GLY A 58 -4.05 11.58 -5.10
CA GLY A 58 -3.41 10.91 -3.96
C GLY A 58 -4.40 10.10 -3.12
N ARG A 59 -5.61 10.63 -2.88
CA ARG A 59 -6.69 9.89 -2.20
C ARG A 59 -7.18 8.67 -2.98
N CYS A 60 -7.30 8.79 -4.30
CA CYS A 60 -7.66 7.67 -5.17
C CYS A 60 -6.57 6.58 -5.08
N GLY A 61 -5.30 6.96 -5.17
CA GLY A 61 -4.17 6.04 -4.99
C GLY A 61 -4.19 5.36 -3.61
N MET A 62 -4.51 6.11 -2.55
CA MET A 62 -4.69 5.54 -1.21
C MET A 62 -5.80 4.48 -1.18
N GLN A 63 -6.95 4.71 -1.83
CA GLN A 63 -8.02 3.70 -1.91
C GLN A 63 -7.62 2.47 -2.73
N MET A 64 -6.91 2.68 -3.85
CA MET A 64 -6.39 1.59 -4.68
C MET A 64 -5.47 0.66 -3.88
N ILE A 65 -4.51 1.23 -3.15
CA ILE A 65 -3.63 0.46 -2.24
C ILE A 65 -4.45 -0.29 -1.19
N GLY A 66 -5.51 0.33 -0.65
CA GLY A 66 -6.41 -0.34 0.30
C GLY A 66 -7.09 -1.57 -0.31
N ALA A 67 -7.59 -1.46 -1.53
CA ALA A 67 -8.19 -2.59 -2.24
C ALA A 67 -7.19 -3.72 -2.46
N ASP A 68 -5.97 -3.40 -2.89
CA ASP A 68 -4.90 -4.37 -3.12
C ASP A 68 -4.53 -5.12 -1.84
N LEU A 69 -4.38 -4.40 -0.72
CA LEU A 69 -4.10 -5.00 0.59
C LEU A 69 -5.22 -5.95 1.03
N LEU A 70 -6.48 -5.55 0.86
CA LEU A 70 -7.63 -6.36 1.27
C LEU A 70 -7.76 -7.63 0.41
N LEU A 71 -7.57 -7.50 -0.90
CA LEU A 71 -7.61 -8.64 -1.84
C LEU A 71 -6.50 -9.65 -1.54
N ALA A 72 -5.26 -9.18 -1.38
CA ALA A 72 -4.14 -10.05 -1.04
C ALA A 72 -4.29 -10.69 0.35
N ALA A 73 -4.79 -9.95 1.34
CA ALA A 73 -5.10 -10.48 2.67
C ALA A 73 -6.16 -11.59 2.58
N GLY A 74 -7.27 -11.34 1.90
CA GLY A 74 -8.35 -12.31 1.72
C GLY A 74 -7.86 -13.59 1.04
N PHE A 75 -7.07 -13.46 -0.03
CA PHE A 75 -6.48 -14.61 -0.71
C PHE A 75 -5.58 -15.44 0.22
N LEU A 76 -4.65 -14.78 0.93
CA LEU A 76 -3.69 -15.47 1.80
C LEU A 76 -4.39 -16.12 3.00
N LEU A 77 -5.40 -15.47 3.59
CA LEU A 77 -6.19 -16.03 4.68
C LEU A 77 -7.00 -17.25 4.20
N ALA A 78 -7.70 -17.14 3.06
CA ALA A 78 -8.49 -18.22 2.51
C ALA A 78 -7.63 -19.42 2.07
N SER A 79 -6.48 -19.17 1.42
CA SER A 79 -5.51 -20.20 1.06
C SER A 79 -4.88 -20.84 2.31
N GLY A 80 -4.50 -20.03 3.30
CA GLY A 80 -3.92 -20.49 4.57
C GLY A 80 -4.89 -21.35 5.40
N ALA A 81 -6.17 -20.98 5.42
CA ALA A 81 -7.24 -21.74 6.07
C ALA A 81 -7.63 -23.01 5.31
N GLY A 82 -7.22 -23.15 4.04
CA GLY A 82 -7.59 -24.27 3.18
C GLY A 82 -8.98 -24.15 2.54
N VAL A 83 -9.56 -22.95 2.54
CA VAL A 83 -10.84 -22.65 1.87
C VAL A 83 -10.64 -22.53 0.36
N LEU A 84 -9.51 -21.95 -0.07
CA LEU A 84 -9.10 -21.89 -1.47
C LEU A 84 -8.06 -22.97 -1.79
N PRO A 85 -8.15 -23.62 -2.96
CA PRO A 85 -7.12 -24.54 -3.41
C PRO A 85 -5.80 -23.79 -3.62
N ARG A 86 -4.70 -24.42 -3.21
CA ARG A 86 -3.36 -23.85 -3.40
C ARG A 86 -3.02 -23.75 -4.88
N SER A 87 -2.44 -22.62 -5.26
CA SER A 87 -1.97 -22.36 -6.63
C SER A 87 -0.56 -21.79 -6.57
N ARG A 88 0.43 -22.62 -6.94
CA ARG A 88 1.84 -22.20 -6.93
C ARG A 88 2.09 -20.96 -7.77
N SER A 89 1.44 -20.84 -8.93
CA SER A 89 1.59 -19.67 -9.80
C SER A 89 1.12 -18.39 -9.11
N LEU A 90 0.02 -18.45 -8.37
CA LEU A 90 -0.54 -17.30 -7.67
C LEU A 90 0.28 -16.95 -6.41
N GLU A 91 0.74 -17.96 -5.69
CA GLU A 91 1.65 -17.80 -4.55
C GLU A 91 3.00 -17.18 -4.98
N LEU A 92 3.57 -17.65 -6.10
CA LEU A 92 4.76 -17.06 -6.72
C LEU A 92 4.52 -15.63 -7.20
N PHE A 93 3.36 -15.36 -7.81
CA PHE A 93 2.98 -14.01 -8.21
C PHE A 93 2.97 -13.07 -7.01
N LEU A 94 2.31 -13.44 -5.91
CA LEU A 94 2.29 -12.63 -4.68
C LEU A 94 3.69 -12.44 -4.09
N LEU A 95 4.52 -13.49 -4.06
CA LEU A 95 5.91 -13.40 -3.61
C LEU A 95 6.70 -12.38 -4.43
N LEU A 96 6.63 -12.47 -5.76
CA LEU A 96 7.32 -11.57 -6.67
C LEU A 96 6.77 -10.15 -6.61
N THR A 97 5.46 -9.97 -6.45
CA THR A 97 4.85 -8.65 -6.28
C THR A 97 5.36 -7.97 -5.01
N TYR A 98 5.25 -8.62 -3.85
CA TYR A 98 5.69 -8.01 -2.59
C TYR A 98 7.22 -7.88 -2.51
N GLY A 99 7.97 -8.87 -2.99
CA GLY A 99 9.43 -8.79 -3.06
C GLY A 99 9.90 -7.71 -4.02
N GLY A 100 9.28 -7.63 -5.21
CA GLY A 100 9.57 -6.63 -6.23
C GLY A 100 9.27 -5.21 -5.75
N TRP A 101 8.13 -4.97 -5.11
CA TRP A 101 7.81 -3.67 -4.53
C TRP A 101 8.73 -3.28 -3.38
N THR A 102 9.18 -4.25 -2.56
CA THR A 102 10.20 -4.01 -1.53
C THR A 102 11.50 -3.50 -2.17
N ALA A 103 11.99 -4.21 -3.19
CA ALA A 103 13.21 -3.83 -3.90
C ALA A 103 13.05 -2.49 -4.64
N GLY A 104 11.92 -2.29 -5.32
CA GLY A 104 11.61 -1.05 -6.03
C GLY A 104 11.60 0.16 -5.11
N TRP A 105 10.98 0.05 -3.92
CA TRP A 105 10.96 1.14 -2.96
C TRP A 105 12.35 1.45 -2.38
N LEU A 106 13.13 0.41 -2.04
CA LEU A 106 14.50 0.60 -1.58
C LEU A 106 15.37 1.24 -2.67
N LEU A 107 15.18 0.86 -3.94
CA LEU A 107 15.86 1.47 -5.08
C LEU A 107 15.46 2.93 -5.27
N SER A 108 14.17 3.27 -5.12
CA SER A 108 13.71 4.67 -5.15
C SER A 108 14.37 5.50 -4.04
N LEU A 109 14.41 4.99 -2.81
CA LEU A 109 15.08 5.67 -1.69
C LEU A 109 16.59 5.83 -1.92
N ALA A 110 17.23 4.86 -2.56
CA ALA A 110 18.65 4.93 -2.93
C ALA A 110 18.90 5.94 -4.04
N ALA A 111 18.04 5.96 -5.06
CA ALA A 111 18.10 6.90 -6.18
C ALA A 111 17.90 8.35 -5.72
N GLU A 112 16.98 8.58 -4.78
CA GLU A 112 16.75 9.89 -4.15
C GLU A 112 17.84 10.30 -3.15
N ARG A 113 18.86 9.45 -2.93
CA ARG A 113 19.93 9.65 -1.92
C ARG A 113 19.38 10.02 -0.55
N SER A 114 18.24 9.43 -0.21
CA SER A 114 17.51 9.76 1.01
C SER A 114 18.34 9.40 2.25
N GLU A 115 18.28 10.25 3.28
CA GLU A 115 19.00 9.97 4.53
C GLU A 115 18.48 8.69 5.18
N VAL A 116 19.34 7.97 5.93
CA VAL A 116 18.99 6.75 6.68
C VAL A 116 17.74 6.93 7.57
N ARG A 117 17.51 8.14 8.08
CA ARG A 117 16.29 8.49 8.83
C ARG A 117 15.01 8.26 8.02
N HIS A 118 15.01 8.51 6.71
CA HIS A 118 13.86 8.32 5.84
C HIS A 118 13.55 6.84 5.60
N TYR A 119 14.57 5.97 5.53
CA TYR A 119 14.39 4.52 5.46
C TYR A 119 13.64 3.96 6.68
N TRP A 120 13.99 4.45 7.88
CA TRP A 120 13.36 4.02 9.13
C TRP A 120 11.98 4.66 9.38
N ARG A 121 11.76 5.86 8.85
CA ARG A 121 10.47 6.58 8.97
C ARG A 121 9.43 5.99 8.03
N LEU A 122 9.83 5.61 6.81
CA LEU A 122 8.96 5.02 5.79
C LEU A 122 8.99 3.49 5.88
N ARG A 123 8.45 2.94 6.98
CA ARG A 123 8.45 1.49 7.29
C ARG A 123 7.64 0.60 6.33
N GLN A 124 7.07 1.18 5.27
CA GLN A 124 6.20 0.46 4.33
C GLN A 124 6.95 -0.66 3.59
N TRP A 125 8.22 -0.46 3.25
CA TRP A 125 9.05 -1.52 2.63
C TRP A 125 9.27 -2.72 3.55
N MET A 126 9.34 -2.50 4.87
CA MET A 126 9.53 -3.60 5.83
C MET A 126 8.30 -4.50 5.84
N LEU A 127 7.09 -3.93 5.76
CA LEU A 127 5.86 -4.71 5.67
C LEU A 127 5.86 -5.58 4.41
N PHE A 128 6.17 -5.01 3.25
CA PHE A 128 6.25 -5.75 1.99
C PHE A 128 7.30 -6.87 2.06
N GLY A 129 8.47 -6.58 2.63
CA GLY A 129 9.54 -7.56 2.78
C GLY A 129 9.15 -8.71 3.71
N VAL A 130 8.55 -8.40 4.87
CA VAL A 130 8.06 -9.42 5.82
C VAL A 130 6.99 -10.30 5.17
N VAL A 131 6.02 -9.70 4.48
CA VAL A 131 4.97 -10.45 3.76
C VAL A 131 5.59 -11.34 2.69
N ALA A 132 6.54 -10.84 1.90
CA ALA A 132 7.26 -11.63 0.89
C ALA A 132 7.98 -12.82 1.52
N VAL A 133 8.68 -12.64 2.64
CA VAL A 133 9.36 -13.73 3.35
C VAL A 133 8.36 -14.77 3.86
N LEU A 134 7.24 -14.35 4.47
CA LEU A 134 6.21 -15.26 4.96
C LEU A 134 5.57 -16.06 3.82
N VAL A 135 5.23 -15.40 2.71
CA VAL A 135 4.70 -16.07 1.51
C VAL A 135 5.73 -17.04 0.93
N GLY A 136 7.01 -16.64 0.87
CA GLY A 136 8.09 -17.51 0.40
C GLY A 136 8.24 -18.77 1.23
N ILE A 137 8.30 -18.64 2.56
CA ILE A 137 8.37 -19.79 3.47
C ILE A 137 7.13 -20.70 3.31
N GLY A 138 5.94 -20.10 3.23
CA GLY A 138 4.70 -20.84 3.04
C GLY A 138 4.57 -21.53 1.68
N LEU A 139 5.21 -21.00 0.63
CA LEU A 139 5.24 -21.59 -0.71
C LEU A 139 6.15 -22.82 -0.77
N PHE A 140 7.34 -22.75 -0.15
CA PHE A 140 8.34 -23.81 -0.20
C PHE A 140 8.21 -24.86 0.92
N ARG A 141 7.16 -24.77 1.74
CA ARG A 141 6.76 -25.78 2.73
C ARG A 141 5.39 -26.36 2.43
#